data_AF-A0A836PW10-F1
#
_entry.id   AF-A0A836PW10-F1
#
_cell.length_a   1.000
_cell.length_b   1.000
_cell.length_c   1.000
_cell.angle_alpha   90.00
_cell.angle_beta   90.00
_cell.angle_gamma   90.00
#
_symmetry.space_group_name_H-M   'P 1'
#
loop_
_entity.id
_entity.type
_entity.pdbx_description
1 polymer ?
#
loop_
_entity_poly.entity_id
_entity_poly.type
_entity_poly.pdbx_seq_one_letter_code
_entity_poly.pdbx_strand_id
1 'polypeptide(L)' 'MEVRTPAVSGTFYPDGEKELKSLIHDCFTHPIGPGKIPPTNSEQKIYGVICPHAGFVYSGP' A
#
# COMPACT_ATOMS: atom_id res chain seq x y z
N MET A 1 12.93 -24.12 -6.69
CA MET A 1 12.90 -22.81 -6.01
C MET A 1 11.67 -22.84 -5.13
N GLU A 2 11.82 -22.81 -3.80
CA GLU A 2 10.65 -22.81 -2.91
C GLU A 2 10.04 -21.41 -2.87
N VAL A 3 8.71 -21.33 -2.89
CA VAL A 3 7.98 -20.06 -2.83
C VAL A 3 7.80 -19.69 -1.35
N ARG A 4 8.28 -18.50 -0.96
CA ARG A 4 8.00 -17.95 0.37
C ARG A 4 6.57 -17.41 0.40
N THR A 5 5.72 -18.00 1.23
CA THR A 5 4.37 -17.51 1.47
C THR A 5 4.35 -16.24 2.34
N PRO A 6 3.36 -15.36 2.18
CA PRO A 6 3.27 -14.13 2.96
C PRO A 6 2.90 -14.44 4.43
N ALA A 7 3.82 -14.16 5.35
CA ALA A 7 3.71 -14.56 6.76
C ALA A 7 2.66 -13.78 7.58
N VAL A 8 2.23 -12.60 7.10
CA VAL A 8 1.30 -11.68 7.81
C VAL A 8 0.05 -11.36 6.98
N SER A 9 -0.19 -12.15 5.93
CA SER A 9 -1.41 -12.08 5.12
C SER A 9 -2.62 -12.39 5.99
N GLY A 10 -3.69 -11.59 5.87
CA GLY A 10 -4.88 -11.71 6.70
C GLY A 10 -4.76 -11.09 8.10
N THR A 11 -3.59 -10.54 8.47
CA THR A 11 -3.37 -9.85 9.75
C THR A 11 -2.96 -8.40 9.56
N PHE A 12 -1.88 -8.12 8.81
CA PHE A 12 -1.40 -6.75 8.58
C PHE A 12 -2.08 -6.08 7.38
N TYR A 13 -2.54 -6.91 6.46
CA TYR A 13 -3.28 -6.55 5.26
C TYR A 13 -4.20 -7.71 4.86
N PRO A 14 -5.27 -7.47 4.08
CA PRO A 14 -6.17 -8.52 3.62
C PRO A 14 -5.43 -9.59 2.81
N ASP A 15 -5.79 -10.86 3.02
CA ASP A 15 -5.27 -11.99 2.24
C ASP A 15 -5.94 -12.15 0.86
N GLY A 16 -7.16 -11.62 0.71
CA GLY A 16 -7.85 -11.53 -0.55
C GLY A 16 -7.33 -10.41 -1.45
N GLU A 17 -7.09 -10.72 -2.72
CA GLU A 17 -6.56 -9.78 -3.71
C GLU A 17 -7.47 -8.56 -3.90
N LYS A 18 -8.79 -8.78 -3.96
CA LYS A 18 -9.78 -7.74 -4.22
C LYS A 18 -9.84 -6.75 -3.05
N GLU A 19 -9.89 -7.29 -1.84
CA GLU A 19 -9.90 -6.54 -0.59
C GLU A 19 -8.59 -5.76 -0.42
N LEU A 20 -7.45 -6.38 -0.71
CA LEU A 20 -6.14 -5.73 -0.66
C LEU A 20 -6.05 -4.56 -1.64
N LYS A 21 -6.50 -4.74 -2.89
CA LYS A 21 -6.52 -3.68 -3.90
C LYS A 21 -7.44 -2.52 -3.50
N SER A 22 -8.60 -2.82 -2.93
CA SER A 22 -9.52 -1.80 -2.42
C SER A 22 -8.87 -1.01 -1.28
N LEU A 23 -8.26 -1.69 -0.31
CA LEU A 23 -7.59 -1.04 0.80
C LEU A 23 -6.45 -0.13 0.34
N ILE A 24 -5.63 -0.58 -0.62
CA ILE A 24 -4.56 0.25 -1.19
C ILE A 24 -5.16 1.49 -1.87
N HIS A 25 -6.22 1.33 -2.66
CA HIS A 25 -6.91 2.46 -3.28
C HIS A 25 -7.42 3.45 -2.23
N ASP A 26 -8.03 2.94 -1.15
CA ASP A 26 -8.54 3.75 -0.05
C ASP A 26 -7.41 4.53 0.64
N CYS A 27 -6.23 3.93 0.85
CA CYS A 27 -5.05 4.65 1.34
C CYS A 27 -4.68 5.85 0.46
N PHE A 28 -4.72 5.69 -0.86
CA PHE A 28 -4.45 6.80 -1.79
C PHE A 28 -5.52 7.90 -1.74
N THR A 29 -6.79 7.53 -1.58
CA THR A 29 -7.92 8.49 -1.59
C THR A 29 -8.32 9.00 -0.21
N HIS A 30 -7.68 8.53 0.86
CA HIS A 30 -8.01 8.90 2.23
C HIS A 30 -7.74 10.40 2.48
N PRO A 31 -8.53 11.09 3.32
CA PRO A 31 -8.37 12.53 3.58
C PRO A 31 -6.99 12.97 4.10
N ILE A 32 -6.29 12.07 4.81
CA ILE A 32 -4.91 12.32 5.29
C ILE A 32 -3.82 11.73 4.39
N GLY A 33 -4.20 11.02 3.34
CA GLY A 33 -3.28 10.47 2.35
C GLY A 33 -3.11 11.38 1.13
N PRO A 34 -2.60 10.85 0.01
CA PRO A 34 -2.35 11.63 -1.21
C PRO A 34 -3.59 12.29 -1.83
N GLY A 35 -4.80 11.80 -1.53
CA GLY A 35 -6.08 12.25 -2.07
C GLY A 35 -6.30 11.92 -3.55
N LYS A 36 -5.37 11.22 -4.21
CA LYS A 36 -5.43 10.87 -5.64
C LYS A 36 -4.63 9.61 -5.93
N ILE A 37 -5.07 8.87 -6.94
CA ILE A 37 -4.34 7.71 -7.45
C ILE A 37 -3.17 8.15 -8.35
N PRO A 38 -2.04 7.40 -8.38
CA PRO A 38 -0.99 7.60 -9.36
C PRO A 38 -1.47 7.29 -10.80
N PRO A 39 -0.74 7.74 -11.84
CA PRO A 39 0.54 8.45 -11.81
C PRO A 39 0.40 9.94 -11.46
N THR A 40 1.50 10.55 -11.02
CA THR A 40 1.60 12.01 -10.96
C THR A 40 2.19 12.54 -12.27
N ASN A 41 1.96 13.81 -12.59
CA ASN A 41 2.55 14.48 -13.77
C ASN A 41 4.04 14.82 -13.57
N SER A 42 4.72 14.22 -12.60
CA SER A 42 6.12 14.48 -12.30
C SER A 42 7.00 13.51 -13.07
N GLU A 43 7.97 14.04 -13.82
CA GLU A 43 9.03 13.26 -14.46
C GLU A 43 10.23 13.02 -13.51
N GLN A 44 10.09 13.40 -12.24
CA GLN A 44 11.19 13.29 -11.27
C GLN A 44 11.53 11.83 -10.98
N LYS A 45 12.82 11.50 -11.13
CA LYS A 45 13.35 10.18 -10.79
C LYS A 45 13.42 10.01 -9.26
N ILE A 46 12.73 8.99 -8.73
CA ILE A 46 12.77 8.63 -7.31
C ILE A 46 13.90 7.60 -7.09
N TYR A 47 14.91 7.97 -6.30
CA TYR A 47 16.04 7.09 -5.99
C TYR A 47 15.84 6.24 -4.72
N GLY A 48 14.92 6.65 -3.84
CA GLY A 48 14.62 5.95 -2.60
C GLY A 48 13.39 6.53 -1.90
N VAL A 49 12.80 5.73 -1.02
CA VAL A 49 11.63 6.09 -0.20
C VAL A 49 11.84 5.57 1.22
N ILE A 50 11.22 6.26 2.19
CA ILE A 50 11.10 5.80 3.57
C ILE A 50 9.62 5.54 3.80
N CYS A 51 9.27 4.32 4.19
CA CYS A 51 7.89 3.91 4.39
C CYS A 51 7.73 3.22 5.76
N PRO A 52 6.59 3.42 6.44
CA PRO A 52 6.26 2.65 7.64
C PRO A 52 6.00 1.18 7.30
N HIS A 53 6.05 0.31 8.31
CA HIS A 53 5.84 -1.14 8.17
C HIS A 53 4.74 -1.71 9.07
N ALA A 54 3.88 -0.84 9.63
CA ALA A 54 2.72 -1.29 10.39
C ALA A 54 1.62 -1.79 9.43
N GLY A 55 0.53 -2.33 10.00
CA GLY A 55 -0.63 -2.71 9.20
C GLY A 55 -1.21 -1.52 8.44
N PHE A 56 -1.77 -1.77 7.24
CA PHE A 56 -2.22 -0.71 6.32
C PHE A 56 -3.30 0.19 6.92
N VAL A 57 -4.09 -0.32 7.88
CA VAL A 57 -5.09 0.48 8.61
C VAL A 57 -4.44 1.62 9.40
N TYR A 58 -3.21 1.42 9.90
CA TYR A 58 -2.51 2.38 10.76
C TYR A 58 -1.51 3.25 10.01
N SER A 59 -0.88 2.71 8.96
CA SER A 59 0.22 3.38 8.28
C SER A 59 0.12 3.36 6.76
N GLY A 60 -1.04 3.00 6.22
CA GLY A 60 -1.32 3.01 4.80
C GLY A 60 -1.69 4.40 4.28
N PRO A 61 -2.71 5.08 4.86
CA PRO A 61 -3.06 6.45 4.52
C PRO A 61 -1.91 7.44 4.75
#